data_AF-A0A967HP26-F1
#
_entry.id   AF-A0A967HP26-F1
#
_cell.length_a   1.000
_cell.length_b   1.000
_cell.length_c   1.000
_cell.angle_alpha   90.00
_cell.angle_beta   90.00
_cell.angle_gamma   90.00
#
_symmetry.space_group_name_H-M   'P 1'
#
loop_
_entity.id
_entity.type
_entity.pdbx_description
1 polymer ?
#
loop_
_entity_poly.entity_id
_entity_poly.type
_entity_poly.pdbx_seq_one_letter_code
_entity_poly.pdbx_strand_id
1 'polypeptide(L)'
;MDASKEGGSPLEAAAGAAGPETTKAFELLTDETRLAILLALWESHDPLGDEGVSFSELKEQVGIRDSGQFNYHLGKLKGQFVEERDGGYTLGPVGNKIVRAIIGGVGLKPPTLEPAEIDMDCTLCGAPTAITYQDGRLFQLCTECEGTMVETDEYPEGMLYSWRLDPA
;
A
#
# COMPACT_ATOMS: atom_id res chain seq x y z
N MET A 1 -24.16 -38.49 -28.53
CA MET A 1 -22.92 -38.18 -27.80
C MET A 1 -22.98 -36.69 -27.51
N ASP A 2 -23.44 -36.35 -26.30
CA ASP A 2 -23.66 -34.97 -25.87
C ASP A 2 -22.56 -34.66 -24.86
N ALA A 3 -21.56 -33.92 -25.30
CA ALA A 3 -20.46 -33.45 -24.47
C ALA A 3 -20.78 -32.01 -24.06
N SER A 4 -21.58 -31.88 -23.00
CA SER A 4 -21.95 -30.58 -22.44
C SER A 4 -21.54 -30.50 -20.97
N LYS A 5 -20.41 -29.80 -20.75
CA LYS A 5 -20.04 -29.00 -19.57
C LYS A 5 -19.82 -29.72 -18.23
N GLU A 6 -18.64 -30.29 -18.07
CA GLU A 6 -17.96 -30.34 -16.75
C GLU A 6 -16.81 -29.34 -16.78
N GLY A 7 -17.03 -28.17 -16.21
CA GLY A 7 -16.08 -27.08 -16.15
C GLY A 7 -16.84 -25.84 -15.73
N GLY A 8 -16.87 -25.58 -14.42
CA GLY A 8 -17.49 -24.38 -13.86
C GLY A 8 -17.00 -23.15 -14.60
N SER A 9 -17.86 -22.14 -14.69
CA SER A 9 -17.50 -20.89 -15.36
C SER A 9 -16.23 -20.30 -14.73
N PRO A 10 -15.43 -19.52 -15.49
CA PRO A 10 -14.28 -18.80 -14.93
C PRO A 10 -14.65 -17.95 -13.70
N LEU A 11 -15.90 -17.46 -13.63
CA LEU A 11 -16.44 -16.74 -12.48
C LEU A 11 -16.59 -17.63 -11.24
N GLU A 12 -17.11 -18.85 -11.41
CA GLU A 12 -17.25 -19.83 -10.33
C GLU A 12 -15.87 -20.32 -9.84
N ALA A 13 -14.91 -20.50 -10.76
CA ALA A 13 -13.53 -20.85 -10.42
C ALA A 13 -12.84 -19.73 -9.62
N ALA A 14 -12.99 -18.47 -10.03
CA ALA A 14 -12.44 -17.31 -9.32
C ALA A 14 -13.09 -17.12 -7.94
N ALA A 15 -14.42 -17.24 -7.85
CA ALA A 15 -15.15 -17.17 -6.59
C ALA A 15 -14.76 -18.33 -5.64
N GLY A 16 -14.50 -19.52 -6.18
CA GLY A 16 -13.97 -20.66 -5.43
C GLY A 16 -12.56 -20.43 -4.90
N ALA A 17 -11.69 -19.77 -5.66
CA ALA A 17 -10.32 -19.45 -5.25
C ALA A 17 -10.24 -18.36 -4.15
N ALA A 18 -11.09 -17.34 -4.22
CA ALA A 18 -11.16 -16.28 -3.23
C ALA A 18 -11.99 -16.68 -1.99
N GLY A 19 -13.04 -17.48 -2.18
CA GLY A 19 -14.03 -17.81 -1.16
C GLY A 19 -15.02 -16.67 -0.91
N PRO A 20 -16.23 -16.98 -0.38
CA PRO A 20 -17.31 -16.01 -0.21
C PRO A 20 -16.98 -14.87 0.76
N GLU A 21 -16.12 -15.13 1.75
CA GLU A 21 -15.70 -14.11 2.72
C GLU A 21 -14.79 -13.05 2.11
N THR A 22 -13.92 -13.44 1.17
CA THR A 22 -13.09 -12.50 0.41
C THR A 22 -13.95 -11.63 -0.49
N THR A 23 -14.93 -12.20 -1.20
CA THR A 23 -15.85 -11.40 -2.04
C THR A 23 -16.60 -10.36 -1.21
N LYS A 24 -17.17 -10.74 -0.06
CA LYS A 24 -17.82 -9.79 0.87
C LYS A 24 -16.86 -8.72 1.37
N ALA A 25 -15.61 -9.08 1.65
CA ALA A 25 -14.58 -8.12 2.06
C ALA A 25 -14.34 -7.06 0.98
N PHE A 26 -14.21 -7.49 -0.29
CA PHE A 26 -14.04 -6.56 -1.41
C PHE A 26 -15.30 -5.74 -1.70
N GLU A 27 -16.50 -6.32 -1.55
CA GLU A 27 -17.77 -5.57 -1.65
C GLU A 27 -17.86 -4.45 -0.60
N LEU A 28 -17.25 -4.61 0.57
CA LEU A 28 -17.16 -3.52 1.53
C LEU A 28 -16.28 -2.37 1.02
N LEU A 29 -15.25 -2.65 0.25
CA LEU A 29 -14.22 -1.69 -0.17
C LEU A 29 -14.50 -0.99 -1.50
N THR A 30 -15.51 -1.42 -2.26
CA THR A 30 -15.94 -0.73 -3.49
C THR A 30 -16.65 0.61 -3.23
N ASP A 31 -16.96 0.90 -1.97
CA ASP A 31 -17.57 2.14 -1.52
C ASP A 31 -16.49 3.23 -1.28
N GLU A 32 -16.62 4.35 -1.98
CA GLU A 32 -15.62 5.44 -1.96
C GLU A 32 -15.40 6.03 -0.57
N THR A 33 -16.46 6.10 0.25
CA THR A 33 -16.37 6.64 1.62
C THR A 33 -15.54 5.72 2.49
N ARG A 34 -15.76 4.40 2.39
CA ARG A 34 -15.00 3.42 3.16
C ARG A 34 -13.54 3.41 2.75
N LEU A 35 -13.24 3.55 1.47
CA LEU A 35 -11.86 3.68 1.03
C LEU A 35 -11.21 4.98 1.56
N ALA A 36 -11.92 6.10 1.51
CA ALA A 36 -11.45 7.37 2.07
C ALA A 36 -11.17 7.28 3.58
N ILE A 37 -11.99 6.55 4.34
CA ILE A 37 -11.73 6.28 5.77
C ILE A 37 -10.39 5.55 5.97
N LEU A 38 -10.13 4.50 5.18
CA LEU A 38 -8.88 3.75 5.30
C LEU A 38 -7.65 4.59 4.93
N LEU A 39 -7.77 5.42 3.88
CA LEU A 39 -6.70 6.34 3.47
C LEU A 39 -6.43 7.43 4.51
N ALA A 40 -7.48 8.01 5.10
CA ALA A 40 -7.33 9.01 6.16
C ALA A 40 -6.66 8.44 7.43
N LEU A 41 -6.98 7.19 7.79
CA LEU A 41 -6.29 6.48 8.87
C LEU A 41 -4.82 6.23 8.58
N TRP A 42 -4.47 5.99 7.31
CA TRP A 42 -3.07 5.83 6.91
C TRP A 42 -2.30 7.15 6.96
N GLU A 43 -2.87 8.24 6.45
CA GLU A 43 -2.23 9.56 6.46
C GLU A 43 -2.01 10.10 7.88
N SER A 44 -2.86 9.69 8.82
CA SER A 44 -2.76 10.06 10.24
C SER A 44 -1.94 9.07 11.07
N HIS A 45 -1.46 7.98 10.49
CA HIS A 45 -0.69 6.97 11.21
C HIS A 45 0.71 7.49 11.54
N ASP A 46 1.04 7.55 12.83
CA ASP A 46 2.42 7.69 13.28
C ASP A 46 3.08 6.29 13.34
N PRO A 47 4.11 5.99 12.52
CA PRO A 47 4.79 4.70 12.55
C PRO A 47 5.50 4.40 13.89
N LEU A 48 5.76 5.43 14.69
CA LEU A 48 6.44 5.35 15.99
C LEU A 48 5.46 5.45 17.17
N GLY A 49 4.18 5.72 16.89
CA GLY A 49 3.12 5.91 17.88
C GLY A 49 2.06 4.81 17.83
N ASP A 50 1.39 4.60 18.95
CA ASP A 50 0.26 3.66 19.08
C ASP A 50 -1.09 4.38 19.20
N GLU A 51 -1.12 5.71 19.07
CA GLU A 51 -2.34 6.51 19.22
C GLU A 51 -3.28 6.37 18.02
N GLY A 52 -4.56 6.14 18.30
CA GLY A 52 -5.61 6.10 17.29
C GLY A 52 -6.15 7.48 16.93
N VAL A 53 -6.77 7.58 15.76
CA VAL A 53 -7.41 8.83 15.29
C VAL A 53 -8.81 8.93 15.88
N SER A 54 -9.17 10.05 16.50
CA SER A 54 -10.50 10.21 17.08
C SER A 54 -11.60 10.18 16.00
N PHE A 55 -12.83 9.87 16.40
CA PHE A 55 -14.00 9.89 15.48
C PHE A 55 -14.14 11.25 14.78
N SER A 56 -14.00 12.35 15.53
CA SER A 56 -14.17 13.71 15.02
C SER A 56 -13.10 14.08 14.00
N GLU A 57 -11.84 13.78 14.29
CA GLU A 57 -10.72 14.05 13.38
C GLU A 57 -10.85 13.24 12.09
N LEU A 58 -11.14 11.94 12.22
CA LEU A 58 -11.29 11.06 11.07
C LEU A 58 -12.47 11.49 10.18
N LYS A 59 -13.60 11.89 10.80
CA LYS A 59 -14.77 12.40 10.08
C LYS A 59 -14.44 13.71 9.34
N GLU A 60 -13.71 14.61 9.99
CA GLU A 60 -13.30 15.89 9.42
C GLU A 60 -12.40 15.69 8.21
N GLN A 61 -11.38 14.82 8.31
CA GLN A 61 -10.48 14.49 7.20
C GLN A 61 -11.20 13.87 6.01
N VAL A 62 -12.16 12.96 6.25
CA VAL A 62 -12.96 12.34 5.18
C VAL A 62 -13.97 13.33 4.56
N GLY A 63 -14.29 14.44 5.24
CA GLY A 63 -15.13 15.51 4.71
C GLY A 63 -16.64 15.19 4.68
N ILE A 64 -17.09 14.16 5.40
CA ILE A 64 -18.52 13.80 5.46
C ILE A 64 -19.21 14.62 6.54
N ARG A 65 -20.27 15.36 6.14
CA ARG A 65 -21.04 16.20 7.07
C ARG A 65 -21.93 15.39 8.01
N ASP A 66 -22.56 14.33 7.50
CA ASP A 66 -23.52 13.52 8.25
C ASP A 66 -22.80 12.51 9.17
N SER A 67 -22.92 12.70 10.49
CA SER A 67 -22.28 11.81 11.47
C SER A 67 -22.86 10.38 11.44
N GLY A 68 -24.15 10.23 11.12
CA GLY A 68 -24.80 8.92 11.07
C GLY A 68 -24.33 8.09 9.88
N GLN A 69 -24.22 8.72 8.72
CA GLN A 69 -23.62 8.13 7.53
C GLN A 69 -22.18 7.73 7.80
N PHE A 70 -21.34 8.65 8.31
CA PHE A 70 -19.94 8.33 8.60
C PHE A 70 -19.81 7.17 9.59
N ASN A 71 -20.57 7.18 10.69
CA ASN A 71 -20.58 6.10 11.67
C ASN A 71 -21.04 4.77 11.08
N TYR A 72 -22.00 4.78 10.13
CA TYR A 72 -22.40 3.59 9.40
C TYR A 72 -21.23 3.02 8.57
N HIS A 73 -20.53 3.83 7.78
CA HIS A 73 -19.40 3.35 6.98
C HIS A 73 -18.23 2.88 7.84
N LEU A 74 -17.86 3.65 8.87
CA LEU A 74 -16.82 3.25 9.82
C LEU A 74 -17.19 1.93 10.51
N GLY A 75 -18.44 1.80 10.98
CA GLY A 75 -18.94 0.58 11.62
C GLY A 75 -18.88 -0.67 10.73
N LYS A 76 -18.99 -0.51 9.40
CA LYS A 76 -18.81 -1.62 8.44
C LYS A 76 -17.36 -2.05 8.28
N LEU A 77 -16.40 -1.19 8.59
CA LEU A 77 -14.97 -1.47 8.50
C LEU A 77 -14.39 -2.05 9.79
N LYS A 78 -15.02 -1.74 10.93
CA LYS A 78 -14.54 -2.19 12.26
C LYS A 78 -14.50 -3.71 12.36
N GLY A 79 -13.45 -4.22 12.98
CA GLY A 79 -13.23 -5.65 13.23
C GLY A 79 -12.60 -6.42 12.07
N GLN A 80 -12.60 -5.85 10.86
CA GLN A 80 -11.96 -6.47 9.69
C GLN A 80 -10.82 -5.62 9.12
N PHE A 81 -11.06 -4.33 8.92
CA PHE A 81 -10.08 -3.40 8.33
C PHE A 81 -9.62 -2.33 9.32
N VAL A 82 -10.47 -1.98 10.27
CA VAL A 82 -10.23 -0.96 11.30
C VAL A 82 -10.34 -1.59 12.68
N GLU A 83 -9.43 -1.21 13.56
CA GLU A 83 -9.45 -1.52 14.98
C GLU A 83 -9.83 -0.26 15.77
N GLU A 84 -10.53 -0.45 16.89
CA GLU A 84 -10.83 0.60 17.86
C GLU A 84 -9.95 0.35 19.08
N ARG A 85 -9.16 1.34 19.46
CA ARG A 85 -8.19 1.31 20.56
C ARG A 85 -8.43 2.48 21.51
N ASP A 86 -7.73 2.49 22.64
CA ASP A 86 -7.69 3.63 23.52
C ASP A 86 -7.11 4.84 22.77
N GLY A 87 -7.94 5.87 22.54
CA GLY A 87 -7.58 7.06 21.77
C GLY A 87 -8.27 7.20 20.42
N GLY A 88 -8.79 6.12 19.82
CA GLY A 88 -9.55 6.22 18.56
C GLY A 88 -9.45 5.00 17.66
N TYR A 89 -9.40 5.24 16.36
CA TYR A 89 -9.41 4.22 15.32
C TYR A 89 -8.03 4.07 14.67
N THR A 90 -7.64 2.83 14.40
CA THR A 90 -6.38 2.50 13.69
C THR A 90 -6.66 1.51 12.56
N LEU A 91 -5.79 1.45 11.56
CA LEU A 91 -5.84 0.36 10.58
C LEU A 91 -5.51 -0.97 11.25
N GLY A 92 -6.39 -1.95 11.10
CA GLY A 92 -6.07 -3.34 11.43
C GLY A 92 -5.09 -3.94 10.40
N PRO A 93 -4.54 -5.14 10.65
CA PRO A 93 -3.53 -5.75 9.78
C PRO A 93 -3.96 -5.90 8.31
N VAL A 94 -5.25 -6.22 8.07
CA VAL A 94 -5.79 -6.36 6.70
C VAL A 94 -5.98 -5.01 6.04
N GLY A 95 -6.52 -4.01 6.76
CA GLY A 95 -6.67 -2.65 6.26
C GLY A 95 -5.32 -2.03 5.88
N ASN A 96 -4.30 -2.26 6.70
CA ASN A 96 -2.91 -1.85 6.42
C ASN A 96 -2.43 -2.38 5.07
N LYS A 97 -2.54 -3.69 4.84
CA LYS A 97 -2.09 -4.31 3.57
C LYS A 97 -2.80 -3.75 2.34
N ILE A 98 -4.10 -3.48 2.47
CA ILE A 98 -4.90 -2.95 1.35
C ILE A 98 -4.50 -1.52 1.02
N VAL A 99 -4.47 -0.64 2.03
CA VAL A 99 -4.15 0.77 1.82
C VAL A 99 -2.75 0.92 1.23
N ARG A 100 -1.80 0.17 1.77
CA ARG A 100 -0.45 0.19 1.26
C ARG A 100 -0.41 -0.24 -0.21
N ALA A 101 -1.10 -1.32 -0.61
CA ALA A 101 -1.13 -1.76 -2.00
C ALA A 101 -1.72 -0.70 -2.95
N ILE A 102 -2.71 0.07 -2.45
CA ILE A 102 -3.33 1.19 -3.17
C ILE A 102 -2.32 2.33 -3.36
N ILE A 103 -1.64 2.76 -2.29
CA ILE A 103 -0.63 3.83 -2.32
C ILE A 103 0.59 3.42 -3.14
N GLY A 104 0.95 2.14 -3.05
CA GLY A 104 1.95 1.46 -3.83
C GLY A 104 1.61 1.36 -5.32
N GLY A 105 0.46 1.88 -5.76
CA GLY A 105 0.10 1.99 -7.18
C GLY A 105 -0.01 0.65 -7.89
N VAL A 106 -0.18 -0.46 -7.15
CA VAL A 106 -0.20 -1.82 -7.70
C VAL A 106 -1.31 -1.91 -8.75
N GLY A 107 -0.91 -2.01 -10.03
CA GLY A 107 -1.82 -2.11 -11.17
C GLY A 107 -2.25 -0.79 -11.82
N LEU A 108 -1.80 0.38 -11.35
CA LEU A 108 -2.17 1.69 -11.89
C LEU A 108 -0.95 2.45 -12.47
N LYS A 109 0.13 2.57 -11.71
CA LYS A 109 1.44 3.10 -12.14
C LYS A 109 2.48 2.68 -11.10
N PRO A 110 3.61 2.05 -11.48
CA PRO A 110 4.63 1.68 -10.51
C PRO A 110 5.14 2.97 -9.82
N PRO A 111 5.19 3.03 -8.48
CA PRO A 111 5.72 4.19 -7.80
C PRO A 111 7.21 4.28 -8.12
N THR A 112 7.64 5.48 -8.48
CA THR A 112 9.06 5.80 -8.67
C THR A 112 9.45 6.89 -7.68
N LEU A 113 10.62 6.75 -7.08
CA LEU A 113 11.24 7.78 -6.26
C LEU A 113 12.42 8.34 -7.02
N GLU A 114 12.39 9.63 -7.35
CA GLU A 114 13.56 10.32 -7.91
C GLU A 114 14.75 10.21 -6.95
N PRO A 115 16.00 10.10 -7.45
CA PRO A 115 17.18 9.97 -6.59
C PRO A 115 17.22 11.07 -5.51
N ALA A 116 17.24 10.66 -4.25
CA ALA A 116 17.37 11.53 -3.09
C ALA A 116 18.68 11.25 -2.37
N GLU A 117 19.54 12.25 -2.22
CA GLU A 117 20.81 12.12 -1.52
C GLU A 117 20.64 11.68 -0.07
N ILE A 118 21.58 10.87 0.40
CA ILE A 118 21.63 10.32 1.75
C ILE A 118 23.00 10.57 2.37
N ASP A 119 23.07 10.61 3.69
CA ASP A 119 24.31 10.83 4.46
C ASP A 119 25.15 9.54 4.53
N MET A 120 25.55 9.04 3.35
CA MET A 120 26.44 7.89 3.17
C MET A 120 27.33 8.13 1.95
N ASP A 121 28.64 7.95 2.15
CA ASP A 121 29.61 8.02 1.06
C ASP A 121 29.72 6.69 0.32
N CYS A 122 30.02 6.76 -0.98
CA CYS A 122 30.23 5.62 -1.84
C CYS A 122 31.45 4.81 -1.37
N THR A 123 31.27 3.52 -1.15
CA THR A 123 32.36 2.62 -0.71
C THR A 123 33.43 2.36 -1.79
N LEU A 124 33.19 2.78 -3.04
CA LEU A 124 34.11 2.60 -4.16
C LEU A 124 34.97 3.83 -4.42
N CYS A 125 34.37 5.03 -4.42
CA CYS A 125 35.06 6.27 -4.80
C CYS A 125 34.98 7.40 -3.75
N GLY A 126 34.16 7.27 -2.70
CA GLY A 126 33.99 8.27 -1.65
C GLY A 126 33.08 9.46 -2.00
N ALA A 127 32.43 9.46 -3.17
CA ALA A 127 31.45 10.47 -3.54
C ALA A 127 30.11 10.29 -2.79
N PRO A 128 29.24 11.31 -2.75
CA PRO A 128 27.90 11.18 -2.18
C PRO A 128 27.07 10.05 -2.81
N THR A 129 26.13 9.52 -2.03
CA THR A 129 25.18 8.52 -2.53
C THR A 129 23.74 9.01 -2.43
N ALA A 130 22.87 8.43 -3.26
CA ALA A 130 21.45 8.69 -3.30
C ALA A 130 20.66 7.38 -3.21
N ILE A 131 19.39 7.48 -2.82
CA ILE A 131 18.42 6.39 -2.88
C ILE A 131 17.38 6.69 -3.95
N THR A 132 17.06 5.69 -4.77
CA THR A 132 15.91 5.71 -5.69
C THR A 132 15.09 4.44 -5.48
N TYR A 133 13.85 4.46 -5.96
CA TYR A 133 12.95 3.31 -5.93
C TYR A 133 12.28 3.18 -7.30
N GLN A 134 12.36 2.00 -7.90
CA GLN A 134 11.64 1.64 -9.12
C GLN A 134 11.38 0.13 -9.15
N ASP A 135 10.29 -0.28 -9.80
CA ASP A 135 9.96 -1.70 -10.04
C ASP A 135 10.03 -2.63 -8.81
N GLY A 136 9.58 -2.14 -7.64
CA GLY A 136 9.59 -2.96 -6.42
C GLY A 136 10.98 -3.12 -5.80
N ARG A 137 11.91 -2.23 -6.13
CA ARG A 137 13.28 -2.26 -5.65
C ARG A 137 13.73 -0.89 -5.19
N LEU A 138 14.37 -0.87 -4.03
CA LEU A 138 15.13 0.25 -3.53
C LEU A 138 16.59 0.11 -3.99
N PHE A 139 17.16 1.14 -4.58
CA PHE A 139 18.55 1.17 -5.00
C PHE A 139 19.31 2.25 -4.24
N GLN A 140 20.51 1.92 -3.78
CA GLN A 140 21.50 2.92 -3.39
C GLN A 140 22.43 3.16 -4.59
N LEU A 141 22.55 4.41 -5.01
CA LEU A 141 23.34 4.85 -6.16
C LEU A 141 24.49 5.74 -5.71
N CYS A 142 25.65 5.60 -6.34
CA CYS A 142 26.69 6.63 -6.33
C CYS A 142 26.34 7.71 -7.35
N THR A 143 26.60 8.98 -7.03
CA THR A 143 26.30 10.10 -7.96
C THR A 143 27.40 10.35 -9.01
N GLU A 144 28.60 9.78 -8.83
CA GLU A 144 29.76 10.08 -9.69
C GLU A 144 30.40 8.89 -10.41
N CYS A 145 30.21 7.65 -9.97
CA CYS A 145 30.88 6.48 -10.55
C CYS A 145 29.87 5.43 -11.02
N GLU A 146 30.31 4.52 -11.89
CA GLU A 146 29.47 3.47 -12.50
C GLU A 146 28.87 2.48 -11.48
N GLY A 147 29.42 2.38 -10.27
CA GLY A 147 28.92 1.49 -9.22
C GLY A 147 29.45 0.05 -9.34
N THR A 148 28.69 -0.90 -8.82
CA THR A 148 29.05 -2.33 -8.75
C THR A 148 28.48 -3.14 -9.91
N MET A 149 27.53 -2.59 -10.66
CA MET A 149 26.79 -3.26 -11.74
C MET A 149 26.78 -2.39 -13.00
N VAL A 150 26.73 -3.02 -14.17
CA VAL A 150 26.55 -2.31 -15.44
C VAL A 150 25.11 -1.81 -15.54
N GLU A 151 24.94 -0.59 -16.05
CA GLU A 151 23.62 0.01 -16.28
C GLU A 151 22.76 -0.85 -17.22
N THR A 152 21.53 -1.11 -16.82
CA THR A 152 20.48 -1.75 -17.62
C THR A 152 19.12 -1.19 -17.21
N ASP A 153 18.04 -1.54 -17.93
CA ASP A 153 16.67 -1.16 -17.53
C ASP A 153 16.32 -1.67 -16.10
N GLU A 154 16.91 -2.78 -15.64
CA GLU A 154 16.71 -3.29 -14.27
C GLU A 154 17.68 -2.65 -13.25
N TYR A 155 18.84 -2.18 -13.70
CA TYR A 155 19.93 -1.72 -12.84
C TYR A 155 20.34 -0.29 -13.23
N PRO A 156 19.94 0.73 -12.47
CA PRO A 156 20.29 2.11 -12.76
C PRO A 156 21.80 2.36 -12.67
N GLU A 157 22.27 3.39 -13.37
CA GLU A 157 23.65 3.86 -13.29
C GLU A 157 24.08 4.15 -11.85
N GLY A 158 25.32 3.81 -11.52
CA GLY A 158 25.89 4.06 -10.19
C GLY A 158 25.39 3.12 -9.10
N MET A 159 24.61 2.07 -9.43
CA MET A 159 24.10 1.13 -8.45
C MET A 159 25.21 0.54 -7.58
N LEU A 160 25.08 0.69 -6.27
CA LEU A 160 25.94 0.07 -5.27
C LEU A 160 25.29 -1.19 -4.68
N TYR A 161 24.05 -1.04 -4.23
CA TYR A 161 23.24 -2.09 -3.61
C TYR A 161 21.77 -1.97 -4.03
N SER A 162 21.05 -3.09 -4.04
CA SER A 162 19.60 -3.08 -4.19
C SER A 162 18.92 -4.03 -3.21
N TRP A 163 17.73 -3.63 -2.79
CA TRP A 163 16.85 -4.42 -1.97
C TRP A 163 15.52 -4.58 -2.68
N ARG A 164 14.96 -5.79 -2.66
CA ARG A 164 13.54 -5.95 -3.00
C ARG A 164 12.74 -5.31 -1.89
N LEU A 165 11.92 -4.35 -2.27
CA LEU A 165 11.02 -3.65 -1.39
C LEU A 165 9.71 -3.62 -2.15
N ASP A 166 8.82 -4.56 -1.85
CA ASP A 166 7.50 -4.54 -2.49
C ASP A 166 6.82 -3.21 -2.13
N PRO A 167 6.16 -2.54 -3.09
CA PRO A 167 5.38 -1.35 -2.79
C PRO A 167 4.36 -1.80 -1.74
N ALA A 168 4.38 -1.07 -0.62
CA ALA A 168 3.90 -1.54 0.67
C ALA A 168 2.53 -2.25 0.60
#